data_AF-A0A4R0QJ39-F1
#
_entry.id   AF-A0A4R0QJ39-F1
#
_cell.length_a   1.000
_cell.length_b   1.000
_cell.length_c   1.000
_cell.angle_alpha   90.00
_cell.angle_beta   90.00
_cell.angle_gamma   90.00
#
_symmetry.space_group_name_H-M   'P 1'
#
loop_
_entity.id
_entity.type
_entity.pdbx_description
1 polymer ?
#
loop_
_entity_poly.entity_id
_entity_poly.type
_entity_poly.pdbx_seq_one_letter_code
_entity_poly.pdbx_strand_id
1 'polypeptide(L)'
;MKRVFLFLLTNLGVILVLSFSARLLGVDRFLTANGLDLGMLLAFAALIGFGGAFISLLMSKTMAKWSTGARVIERPSGEEESWLLNTVRQLAKKAELPMPEVAIYEGAPNAFATGPSRSKSLVAVSTGLLQGMDRRQVEAVLAHEVAHVQNGDMVTLTLIQGVVNTFVIFLARVFGYAVDSFLRSDEEESSGPGIGYWIASIAFEIVFGILASTVVMYFSRKREFRADAGAASLMGDGRPMIEALRSLGGLQAGELPKELAASGISGGRMMALFSSHPSIESRIAALESRVR
;
A
#
# COMPACT_ATOMS: atom_id res chain seq x y z
N MET A 1 17.78 -15.03 2.36
CA MET A 1 18.19 -15.18 0.93
C MET A 1 17.03 -15.61 0.01
N LYS A 2 16.33 -16.74 0.27
CA LYS A 2 15.23 -17.21 -0.63
C LYS A 2 14.11 -16.18 -0.88
N ARG A 3 13.67 -15.43 0.14
CA ARG A 3 12.58 -14.44 0.02
C ARG A 3 12.93 -13.22 -0.85
N VAL A 4 14.13 -12.66 -0.66
CA VAL A 4 14.65 -11.54 -1.46
C VAL A 4 14.83 -11.97 -2.92
N PHE A 5 15.34 -13.18 -3.15
CA PHE A 5 15.47 -13.73 -4.50
C PHE A 5 14.10 -13.87 -5.20
N LEU A 6 13.09 -14.44 -4.53
CA LEU A 6 11.74 -14.57 -5.08
C LEU A 6 11.09 -13.21 -5.36
N PHE A 7 11.33 -12.21 -4.51
CA PHE A 7 10.86 -10.84 -4.73
C PHE A 7 11.48 -10.24 -5.99
N LEU A 8 12.80 -10.33 -6.16
CA LEU A 8 13.48 -9.81 -7.35
C LEU A 8 13.03 -10.53 -8.63
N LEU A 9 12.93 -11.86 -8.58
CA LEU A 9 12.46 -12.69 -9.70
C LEU A 9 11.04 -12.29 -10.10
N THR A 10 10.16 -12.05 -9.12
CA THR A 10 8.78 -11.62 -9.36
C THR A 10 8.75 -10.26 -10.05
N ASN A 11 9.48 -9.27 -9.53
CA ASN A 11 9.52 -7.93 -10.14
C ASN A 11 10.09 -7.97 -11.57
N LEU A 12 11.13 -8.78 -11.80
CA LEU A 12 11.66 -9.00 -13.15
C LEU A 12 10.60 -9.61 -14.07
N GLY A 13 9.86 -10.62 -13.59
CA GLY A 13 8.74 -11.21 -14.33
C GLY A 13 7.67 -10.18 -14.70
N VAL A 14 7.28 -9.30 -13.76
CA VAL A 14 6.32 -8.22 -14.03
C VAL A 14 6.85 -7.27 -15.12
N ILE A 15 8.10 -6.82 -15.01
CA ILE A 15 8.73 -5.95 -16.00
C ILE A 15 8.75 -6.62 -17.39
N LEU A 16 9.08 -7.90 -17.46
CA LEU A 16 9.09 -8.66 -18.71
C LEU A 16 7.69 -8.77 -19.34
N VAL A 17 6.67 -9.09 -18.53
CA VAL A 17 5.28 -9.19 -19.00
C VAL A 17 4.79 -7.85 -19.52
N LEU A 18 5.03 -6.75 -18.79
CA LEU A 18 4.64 -5.42 -19.21
C LEU A 18 5.39 -4.96 -20.45
N SER A 19 6.70 -5.21 -20.54
CA SER A 19 7.52 -4.87 -21.70
C SER A 19 7.10 -5.65 -22.95
N PHE A 20 6.81 -6.94 -22.78
CA PHE A 20 6.29 -7.78 -23.86
C PHE A 20 4.91 -7.29 -24.32
N SER A 21 4.02 -6.95 -23.38
CA SER A 21 2.70 -6.41 -23.68
C SER A 21 2.78 -5.07 -24.40
N ALA A 22 3.69 -4.19 -23.98
CA ALA A 22 3.92 -2.89 -24.63
C ALA A 22 4.37 -3.06 -26.08
N ARG A 23 5.31 -3.99 -26.32
CA ARG A 23 5.79 -4.35 -27.66
C ARG A 23 4.70 -4.98 -28.53
N LEU A 24 3.90 -5.87 -27.96
CA LEU A 24 2.81 -6.55 -28.66
C LEU A 24 1.74 -5.55 -29.12
N LEU A 25 1.42 -4.56 -28.27
CA LEU A 25 0.48 -3.49 -28.56
C LEU A 25 1.10 -2.36 -29.40
N GLY A 26 2.43 -2.36 -29.58
CA GLY A 26 3.18 -1.33 -30.31
C GLY A 26 3.27 0.03 -29.60
N VAL A 27 2.81 0.12 -28.36
CA VAL A 27 2.75 1.38 -27.60
C VAL A 27 4.13 1.81 -27.10
N ASP A 28 5.13 0.92 -27.11
CA ASP A 28 6.53 1.24 -26.77
C ASP A 28 7.22 2.14 -27.82
N ARG A 29 6.60 2.34 -29.00
CA ARG A 29 7.11 3.17 -30.10
C ARG A 29 6.60 4.60 -30.06
N PHE A 30 6.43 5.16 -28.86
CA PHE A 30 5.90 6.50 -28.67
C PHE A 30 6.86 7.63 -29.12
N LEU A 31 8.16 7.34 -29.28
CA LEU A 31 9.13 8.23 -29.92
C LEU A 31 9.28 7.84 -31.38
N THR A 32 8.86 8.72 -32.29
CA THR A 32 8.87 8.48 -33.74
C THR A 32 9.82 9.45 -34.44
N ALA A 33 10.10 9.20 -35.73
CA ALA A 33 10.87 10.14 -36.56
C ALA A 33 10.22 11.53 -36.67
N ASN A 34 8.89 11.61 -36.49
CA ASN A 34 8.11 12.85 -36.51
C ASN A 34 7.98 13.50 -35.12
N GLY A 35 8.67 12.96 -34.10
CA GLY A 35 8.62 13.42 -32.72
C GLY A 35 7.80 12.53 -31.79
N LEU A 36 7.37 13.11 -30.66
CA LEU A 36 6.67 12.40 -29.59
C LEU A 36 5.18 12.21 -29.91
N ASP A 37 4.73 10.95 -30.00
CA ASP A 37 3.31 10.61 -30.09
C ASP A 37 2.71 10.54 -28.69
N LEU A 38 1.92 11.57 -28.33
CA LEU A 38 1.30 11.69 -27.02
C LEU A 38 0.23 10.61 -26.77
N GLY A 39 -0.44 10.13 -27.81
CA GLY A 39 -1.46 9.08 -27.69
C GLY A 39 -0.82 7.74 -27.35
N MET A 40 0.23 7.35 -28.10
CA MET A 40 1.01 6.16 -27.81
C MET A 40 1.72 6.25 -26.46
N LEU A 41 2.27 7.42 -26.10
CA LEU A 41 2.91 7.62 -24.80
C LEU A 41 1.90 7.47 -23.65
N LEU A 42 0.69 8.02 -23.78
CA LEU A 42 -0.35 7.87 -22.76
C LEU A 42 -0.78 6.41 -22.64
N ALA A 43 -0.95 5.70 -23.77
CA ALA A 43 -1.29 4.29 -23.76
C ALA A 43 -0.17 3.43 -23.11
N PHE A 44 1.10 3.72 -23.42
CA PHE A 44 2.26 3.11 -22.79
C PHE A 44 2.28 3.39 -21.28
N ALA A 45 2.15 4.64 -20.88
CA ALA A 45 2.17 5.03 -19.47
C ALA A 45 1.00 4.40 -18.69
N ALA A 46 -0.19 4.32 -19.29
CA ALA A 46 -1.36 3.67 -18.70
C ALA A 46 -1.15 2.16 -18.55
N LEU A 47 -0.57 1.51 -19.56
CA LEU A 47 -0.23 0.09 -19.52
C LEU A 47 0.76 -0.20 -18.39
N ILE A 48 1.83 0.59 -18.26
CA ILE A 48 2.81 0.39 -17.19
C ILE A 48 2.23 0.74 -15.82
N GLY A 49 1.55 1.88 -15.69
CA GLY A 49 0.98 2.37 -14.44
C GLY A 49 -0.10 1.45 -13.89
N PHE A 50 -1.17 1.21 -14.65
CA PHE A 50 -2.24 0.30 -14.23
C PHE A 50 -1.84 -1.15 -14.29
N GLY A 51 -1.12 -1.59 -15.34
CA GLY A 51 -0.70 -2.98 -15.47
C GLY A 51 0.18 -3.40 -14.29
N GLY A 52 1.16 -2.58 -13.91
CA GLY A 52 1.95 -2.81 -12.71
C GLY A 52 1.09 -2.89 -11.44
N ALA A 53 0.22 -1.90 -11.21
CA ALA A 53 -0.61 -1.84 -10.02
C ALA A 53 -1.57 -3.03 -9.89
N PHE A 54 -2.22 -3.45 -10.98
CA PHE A 54 -3.12 -4.60 -10.99
C PHE A 54 -2.38 -5.93 -10.83
N ILE A 55 -1.24 -6.11 -11.50
CA ILE A 55 -0.41 -7.31 -11.31
C ILE A 55 0.02 -7.40 -9.85
N SER A 56 0.51 -6.32 -9.25
CA SER A 56 0.86 -6.28 -7.83
C SER A 56 -0.32 -6.63 -6.92
N LEU A 57 -1.52 -6.13 -7.21
CA LEU A 57 -2.73 -6.46 -6.46
C LEU A 57 -3.09 -7.95 -6.57
N LEU A 58 -3.05 -8.52 -7.77
CA LEU A 58 -3.35 -9.93 -8.01
C LEU A 58 -2.35 -10.86 -7.31
N MET A 59 -1.08 -10.46 -7.25
CA MET A 59 -0.01 -11.23 -6.63
C MET A 59 0.11 -10.99 -5.12
N SER A 60 -0.50 -9.92 -4.58
CA SER A 60 -0.33 -9.44 -3.21
C SER A 60 -0.47 -10.53 -2.14
N LYS A 61 -1.52 -11.36 -2.22
CA LYS A 61 -1.77 -12.46 -1.28
C LYS A 61 -0.65 -13.51 -1.31
N THR A 62 -0.24 -13.93 -2.49
CA THR A 62 0.83 -14.92 -2.67
C THR A 62 2.16 -14.37 -2.19
N MET A 63 2.48 -13.13 -2.56
CA MET A 63 3.68 -12.44 -2.12
C MET A 63 3.72 -12.31 -0.59
N ALA A 64 2.62 -11.89 0.03
CA ALA A 64 2.53 -11.74 1.48
C ALA A 64 2.79 -13.06 2.21
N LYS A 65 2.17 -14.16 1.76
CA LYS A 65 2.42 -15.50 2.34
C LYS A 65 3.87 -15.91 2.23
N TRP A 66 4.51 -15.70 1.07
CA TRP A 66 5.91 -16.08 0.86
C TRP A 66 6.90 -15.19 1.63
N SER A 67 6.63 -13.88 1.70
CA SER A 67 7.51 -12.92 2.38
C SER A 67 7.49 -13.07 3.89
N THR A 68 6.34 -13.42 4.47
CA THR A 68 6.23 -13.64 5.93
C THR A 68 6.48 -15.10 6.30
N GLY A 69 6.17 -16.04 5.41
CA GLY A 69 6.07 -17.46 5.73
C GLY A 69 4.75 -17.82 6.42
N ALA A 70 3.72 -17.00 6.23
CA ALA A 70 2.41 -17.20 6.83
C ALA A 70 1.81 -18.56 6.46
N ARG A 71 1.33 -19.27 7.49
CA ARG A 71 0.66 -20.56 7.37
C ARG A 71 -0.84 -20.34 7.48
N VAL A 72 -1.57 -20.71 6.44
CA VAL A 72 -3.03 -20.61 6.43
C VAL A 72 -3.61 -21.69 7.33
N ILE A 73 -4.55 -21.30 8.19
CA ILE A 73 -5.25 -22.22 9.09
C ILE A 73 -6.38 -22.88 8.31
N GLU A 74 -6.12 -24.07 7.76
CA GLU A 74 -7.15 -24.88 7.09
C GLU A 74 -8.02 -25.64 8.10
N ARG A 75 -7.37 -26.17 9.15
CA ARG A 75 -8.02 -26.84 10.28
C ARG A 75 -7.32 -26.38 11.55
N PRO A 76 -8.04 -25.84 12.55
CA PRO A 76 -7.42 -25.39 13.77
C PRO A 76 -6.85 -26.58 14.54
N SER A 77 -5.59 -26.46 14.96
CA SER A 77 -4.86 -27.45 15.74
C SER A 77 -4.97 -27.24 17.25
N GLY A 78 -5.48 -26.08 17.69
CA GLY A 78 -5.64 -25.72 19.10
C GLY A 78 -6.69 -24.65 19.35
N GLU A 79 -6.81 -24.24 20.62
CA GLU A 79 -7.80 -23.25 21.06
C GLU A 79 -7.56 -21.87 20.45
N GLU A 80 -6.29 -21.44 20.35
CA GLU A 80 -5.93 -20.12 19.81
C GLU A 80 -6.31 -19.98 18.32
N GLU A 81 -5.97 -20.97 17.49
CA GLU A 81 -6.35 -21.00 16.08
C GLU A 81 -7.88 -21.09 15.90
N SER A 82 -8.55 -21.88 16.77
CA SER A 82 -10.01 -21.99 16.76
C SER A 82 -10.67 -20.65 17.10
N TRP A 83 -10.17 -19.97 18.13
CA TRP A 83 -10.62 -18.64 18.52
C TRP A 83 -10.39 -17.64 17.39
N LEU A 84 -9.19 -17.61 16.79
CA LEU A 84 -8.85 -16.70 15.71
C LEU A 84 -9.79 -16.87 14.50
N LEU A 85 -10.00 -18.11 14.05
CA LEU A 85 -10.93 -18.42 12.97
C LEU A 85 -12.37 -18.00 13.30
N ASN A 86 -12.83 -18.26 14.53
CA ASN A 86 -14.17 -17.89 14.96
C ASN A 86 -14.35 -16.38 15.02
N THR A 87 -13.36 -15.65 15.53
CA THR A 87 -13.36 -14.19 15.61
C THR A 87 -13.41 -13.57 14.22
N VAL A 88 -12.52 -13.96 13.30
CA VAL A 88 -12.54 -13.45 11.92
C VAL A 88 -13.85 -13.82 11.23
N ARG A 89 -14.42 -15.01 11.46
CA ARG A 89 -15.72 -15.40 10.91
C ARG A 89 -16.86 -14.51 11.39
N GLN A 90 -16.89 -14.19 12.68
CA GLN A 90 -17.92 -13.30 13.24
C GLN A 90 -17.78 -11.88 12.68
N LEU A 91 -16.55 -11.36 12.62
CA LEU A 91 -16.27 -10.03 12.05
C LEU A 91 -16.63 -9.98 10.56
N ALA A 92 -16.25 -10.98 9.77
CA ALA A 92 -16.60 -11.07 8.35
C ALA A 92 -18.12 -11.12 8.16
N LYS A 93 -18.84 -11.87 9.00
CA LYS A 93 -20.31 -11.91 8.97
C LYS A 93 -20.93 -10.54 9.26
N LYS A 94 -20.46 -9.86 10.31
CA LYS A 94 -20.92 -8.49 10.65
C LYS A 94 -20.57 -7.48 9.55
N ALA A 95 -19.46 -7.69 8.85
CA ALA A 95 -19.01 -6.85 7.74
C ALA A 95 -19.67 -7.19 6.40
N GLU A 96 -20.55 -8.20 6.35
CA GLU A 96 -21.17 -8.74 5.12
C GLU A 96 -20.15 -9.18 4.07
N LEU A 97 -19.06 -9.81 4.54
CA LEU A 97 -17.97 -10.31 3.72
C LEU A 97 -17.98 -11.83 3.59
N PRO A 98 -17.52 -12.37 2.44
CA PRO A 98 -17.04 -13.74 2.38
C PRO A 98 -15.92 -13.95 3.40
N MET A 99 -15.81 -15.17 3.95
CA MET A 99 -14.77 -15.51 4.92
C MET A 99 -13.38 -15.31 4.30
N PRO A 100 -12.54 -14.41 4.84
CA PRO A 100 -11.14 -14.30 4.44
C PRO A 100 -10.36 -15.57 4.81
N GLU A 101 -9.29 -15.86 4.07
CA GLU A 101 -8.28 -16.77 4.58
C GLU A 101 -7.66 -16.19 5.86
N VAL A 102 -7.37 -17.05 6.83
CA VAL A 102 -6.74 -16.65 8.08
C VAL A 102 -5.39 -17.35 8.19
N ALA A 103 -4.34 -16.60 8.51
CA ALA A 103 -3.01 -17.16 8.63
C ALA A 103 -2.25 -16.63 9.85
N ILE A 104 -1.33 -17.44 10.35
CA ILE A 104 -0.38 -17.06 11.41
C ILE A 104 1.03 -17.07 10.83
N TYR A 105 1.86 -16.13 11.26
CA TYR A 105 3.29 -16.09 10.92
C TYR A 105 4.14 -15.71 12.13
N GLU A 106 5.41 -16.10 12.10
CA GLU A 106 6.36 -15.74 13.14
C GLU A 106 6.87 -14.30 12.95
N GLY A 107 6.84 -13.49 14.00
CA GLY A 107 7.40 -12.15 13.97
C GLY A 107 6.95 -11.24 15.12
N ALA A 108 7.47 -10.01 15.11
CA ALA A 108 7.08 -8.95 16.05
C ALA A 108 5.57 -8.64 15.96
N PRO A 109 4.96 -8.02 17.01
CA PRO A 109 3.53 -7.71 17.05
C PRO A 109 3.04 -6.96 15.81
N ASN A 110 2.24 -7.64 14.98
CA ASN A 110 1.70 -7.08 13.74
C ASN A 110 0.54 -7.95 13.21
N ALA A 111 -0.35 -7.33 12.44
CA ALA A 111 -1.37 -8.00 11.64
C ALA A 111 -1.54 -7.26 10.31
N PHE A 112 -2.06 -7.92 9.30
CA PHE A 112 -2.37 -7.26 8.03
C PHE A 112 -3.47 -7.99 7.26
N ALA A 113 -4.22 -7.23 6.46
CA ALA A 113 -5.11 -7.72 5.42
C ALA A 113 -4.56 -7.45 4.01
N THR A 114 -4.77 -8.40 3.10
CA THR A 114 -4.43 -8.21 1.68
C THR A 114 -5.29 -9.09 0.77
N GLY A 115 -5.31 -8.79 -0.53
CA GLY A 115 -5.96 -9.61 -1.54
C GLY A 115 -6.60 -8.79 -2.65
N PRO A 116 -6.85 -9.41 -3.82
CA PRO A 116 -7.34 -8.69 -5.00
C PRO A 116 -8.83 -8.33 -4.96
N SER A 117 -9.58 -8.91 -4.02
CA SER A 117 -11.00 -8.62 -3.86
C SER A 117 -11.47 -8.98 -2.45
N ARG A 118 -12.65 -8.51 -2.08
CA ARG A 118 -13.37 -8.91 -0.84
C ARG A 118 -13.56 -10.43 -0.71
N SER A 119 -13.69 -11.13 -1.84
CA SER A 119 -13.89 -12.58 -1.89
C SER A 119 -12.59 -13.39 -1.94
N LYS A 120 -11.45 -12.73 -2.12
CA LYS A 120 -10.13 -13.37 -2.23
C LYS A 120 -9.12 -12.72 -1.27
N SER A 121 -9.58 -12.36 -0.09
CA SER A 121 -8.77 -11.70 0.95
C SER A 121 -8.09 -12.70 1.89
N LEU A 122 -7.02 -12.24 2.52
CA LEU A 122 -6.25 -12.88 3.57
C LEU A 122 -6.15 -11.90 4.74
N VAL A 123 -6.39 -12.38 5.95
CA VAL A 123 -6.05 -11.70 7.21
C VAL A 123 -4.97 -12.54 7.89
N ALA A 124 -3.83 -11.93 8.19
CA ALA A 124 -2.71 -12.62 8.82
C ALA A 124 -2.30 -11.94 10.11
N VAL A 125 -1.93 -12.73 11.11
CA VAL A 125 -1.54 -12.26 12.45
C VAL A 125 -0.19 -12.84 12.83
N SER A 126 0.66 -12.04 13.47
CA SER A 126 1.94 -12.53 13.97
C SER A 126 1.81 -13.21 15.35
N THR A 127 2.68 -14.17 15.63
CA THR A 127 2.80 -14.79 16.96
C THR A 127 3.11 -13.76 18.05
N GLY A 128 3.93 -12.75 17.75
CA GLY A 128 4.21 -11.65 18.68
C GLY A 128 2.96 -10.84 19.05
N LEU A 129 1.99 -10.67 18.14
CA LEU A 129 0.74 -9.96 18.45
C LEU A 129 -0.12 -10.79 19.40
N LEU A 130 -0.26 -12.09 19.12
CA LEU A 130 -1.06 -13.02 19.92
C LEU A 130 -0.50 -13.17 21.35
N GLN A 131 0.82 -13.09 21.50
CA GLN A 131 1.50 -13.19 22.80
C GLN A 131 1.58 -11.85 23.55
N GLY A 132 1.58 -10.73 22.83
CA GLY A 132 1.82 -9.40 23.38
C GLY A 132 0.57 -8.61 23.75
N MET A 133 -0.63 -9.11 23.43
CA MET A 133 -1.89 -8.42 23.64
C MET A 133 -2.95 -9.36 24.19
N ASP A 134 -3.93 -8.80 24.90
CA ASP A 134 -5.10 -9.57 25.30
C ASP A 134 -6.03 -9.86 24.10
N ARG A 135 -6.93 -10.83 24.26
CA ARG A 135 -7.84 -11.26 23.19
C ARG A 135 -8.75 -10.14 22.67
N ARG A 136 -9.15 -9.17 23.50
CA ARG A 136 -10.01 -8.06 23.06
C ARG A 136 -9.25 -7.05 22.22
N GLN A 137 -8.00 -6.78 22.58
CA GLN A 137 -7.09 -5.95 21.78
C GLN A 137 -6.80 -6.60 20.43
N VAL A 138 -6.49 -7.89 20.41
CA VAL A 138 -6.27 -8.65 19.16
C VAL A 138 -7.55 -8.66 18.30
N GLU A 139 -8.73 -8.87 18.91
CA GLU A 139 -10.01 -8.78 18.19
C GLU A 139 -10.21 -7.39 17.56
N ALA A 140 -9.80 -6.32 18.23
CA ALA A 140 -9.86 -4.96 17.67
C ALA A 140 -8.94 -4.76 16.47
N VAL A 141 -7.70 -5.26 16.54
CA VAL A 141 -6.77 -5.26 15.41
C VAL A 141 -7.35 -6.07 14.24
N LEU A 142 -7.93 -7.24 14.51
CA LEU A 142 -8.61 -8.04 13.47
C LEU A 142 -9.81 -7.31 12.87
N ALA A 143 -10.60 -6.62 13.68
CA ALA A 143 -11.73 -5.82 13.21
C ALA A 143 -11.26 -4.67 12.31
N HIS A 144 -10.11 -4.06 12.60
CA HIS A 144 -9.46 -3.07 11.74
C HIS A 144 -9.04 -3.67 10.40
N GLU A 145 -8.37 -4.83 10.41
CA GLU A 145 -7.98 -5.53 9.17
C GLU A 145 -9.18 -5.99 8.33
N VAL A 146 -10.25 -6.47 8.97
CA VAL A 146 -11.51 -6.82 8.30
C VAL A 146 -12.18 -5.56 7.73
N ALA A 147 -12.14 -4.44 8.44
CA ALA A 147 -12.65 -3.17 7.94
C ALA A 147 -11.91 -2.74 6.66
N HIS A 148 -10.59 -2.94 6.55
CA HIS A 148 -9.86 -2.70 5.30
C HIS A 148 -10.39 -3.52 4.12
N VAL A 149 -10.68 -4.80 4.35
CA VAL A 149 -11.27 -5.68 3.33
C VAL A 149 -12.67 -5.17 2.96
N GLN A 150 -13.52 -4.87 3.94
CA GLN A 150 -14.88 -4.37 3.74
C GLN A 150 -14.89 -3.11 2.87
N ASN A 151 -13.97 -2.21 3.20
CA ASN A 151 -13.77 -0.92 2.57
C ASN A 151 -13.24 -1.00 1.13
N GLY A 152 -12.75 -2.16 0.69
CA GLY A 152 -12.17 -2.35 -0.65
C GLY A 152 -10.87 -1.58 -0.82
N ASP A 153 -10.11 -1.46 0.25
CA ASP A 153 -9.00 -0.52 0.35
C ASP A 153 -7.81 -0.89 -0.53
N MET A 154 -7.52 -2.19 -0.67
CA MET A 154 -6.48 -2.71 -1.56
C MET A 154 -6.77 -2.29 -3.00
N VAL A 155 -8.01 -2.50 -3.47
CA VAL A 155 -8.43 -2.11 -4.83
C VAL A 155 -8.39 -0.59 -5.01
N THR A 156 -8.93 0.16 -4.04
CA THR A 156 -8.97 1.62 -4.10
C THR A 156 -7.56 2.22 -4.20
N LEU A 157 -6.62 1.73 -3.37
CA LEU A 157 -5.24 2.19 -3.40
C LEU A 157 -4.53 1.77 -4.70
N THR A 158 -4.81 0.57 -5.22
CA THR A 158 -4.33 0.13 -6.53
C THR A 158 -4.79 1.05 -7.66
N LEU A 159 -6.05 1.47 -7.67
CA LEU A 159 -6.57 2.40 -8.68
C LEU A 159 -5.88 3.76 -8.59
N ILE A 160 -5.71 4.28 -7.37
CA ILE A 160 -4.99 5.54 -7.14
C ILE A 160 -3.54 5.43 -7.63
N GLN A 161 -2.84 4.34 -7.27
CA GLN A 161 -1.47 4.10 -7.72
C GLN A 161 -1.38 3.96 -9.25
N GLY A 162 -2.33 3.26 -9.88
CA GLY A 162 -2.37 3.11 -11.34
C GLY A 162 -2.45 4.46 -12.06
N VAL A 163 -3.37 5.32 -11.63
CA VAL A 163 -3.51 6.69 -12.17
C VAL A 163 -2.25 7.50 -11.91
N VAL A 164 -1.77 7.53 -10.67
CA VAL A 164 -0.62 8.34 -10.27
C VAL A 164 0.64 7.92 -11.04
N ASN A 165 0.94 6.61 -11.11
CA ASN A 165 2.10 6.10 -11.84
C ASN A 165 2.00 6.39 -13.34
N THR A 166 0.80 6.31 -13.92
CA THR A 166 0.56 6.67 -15.32
C THR A 166 0.98 8.10 -15.59
N PHE A 167 0.53 9.06 -14.78
CA PHE A 167 0.87 10.47 -14.99
C PHE A 167 2.32 10.80 -14.63
N VAL A 168 2.92 10.12 -13.65
CA VAL A 168 4.36 10.25 -13.37
C VAL A 168 5.18 9.87 -14.60
N ILE A 169 4.92 8.69 -15.19
CA ILE A 169 5.65 8.22 -16.38
C ILE A 169 5.37 9.15 -17.57
N PHE A 170 4.10 9.45 -17.84
CA PHE A 170 3.69 10.29 -18.96
C PHE A 170 4.36 11.67 -18.91
N LEU A 171 4.21 12.40 -17.80
CA LEU A 171 4.77 13.73 -17.66
C LEU A 171 6.29 13.69 -17.67
N ALA A 172 6.92 12.71 -17.01
CA ALA A 172 8.37 12.58 -17.04
C ALA A 172 8.92 12.45 -18.46
N ARG A 173 8.25 11.69 -19.33
CA ARG A 173 8.69 11.52 -20.73
C ARG A 173 8.37 12.72 -21.60
N VAL A 174 7.24 13.40 -21.37
CA VAL A 174 6.92 14.66 -22.06
C VAL A 174 7.96 15.74 -21.73
N PHE A 175 8.24 15.96 -20.45
CA PHE A 175 9.22 16.96 -20.03
C PHE A 175 10.66 16.56 -20.40
N GLY A 176 10.99 15.27 -20.32
CA GLY A 176 12.27 14.77 -20.82
C GLY A 176 12.48 15.05 -22.30
N TYR A 177 11.44 14.82 -23.12
CA TYR A 177 11.46 15.13 -24.56
C TYR A 177 11.56 16.63 -24.82
N ALA A 178 10.84 17.47 -24.06
CA ALA A 178 10.90 18.91 -24.19
C ALA A 178 12.30 19.47 -23.88
N VAL A 179 12.96 18.97 -22.84
CA VAL A 179 14.33 19.36 -22.48
C VAL A 179 15.33 18.90 -23.55
N ASP A 180 15.24 17.66 -24.02
CA ASP A 180 16.11 17.14 -25.09
C ASP A 180 15.96 17.95 -26.38
N SER A 181 14.72 18.30 -26.75
CA SER A 181 14.43 19.13 -27.94
C SER A 181 14.97 20.55 -27.82
N PHE A 182 14.99 21.12 -26.60
CA PHE A 182 15.54 22.46 -26.36
C PHE A 182 17.07 22.50 -26.35
N LEU A 183 17.71 21.40 -25.90
CA LEU A 183 19.17 21.30 -25.84
C LEU A 183 19.81 20.86 -27.16
N ARG A 184 19.02 20.38 -28.11
CA ARG A 184 19.47 20.03 -29.46
C ARG A 184 19.81 21.28 -30.26
N SER A 185 21.07 21.42 -30.63
CA SER A 185 21.55 22.39 -31.62
C SER A 185 21.29 21.87 -33.04
N ASP A 186 21.04 22.78 -33.99
CA ASP A 186 20.66 22.50 -35.40
C ASP A 186 21.67 21.62 -36.20
N GLU A 187 22.85 21.30 -35.66
CA GLU A 187 23.93 20.61 -36.38
C GLU A 187 24.00 19.09 -36.16
N GLU A 188 23.28 18.52 -35.18
CA GLU A 188 23.32 17.06 -34.93
C GLU A 188 22.09 16.34 -35.50
N GLU A 189 22.27 15.83 -36.72
CA GLU A 189 21.36 14.95 -37.46
C GLU A 189 21.25 13.54 -36.82
N SER A 190 21.09 13.46 -35.49
CA SER A 190 20.83 12.19 -34.80
C SER A 190 19.34 11.88 -34.82
N SER A 191 18.96 10.75 -35.43
CA SER A 191 17.57 10.36 -35.65
C SER A 191 16.87 9.73 -34.43
N GLY A 192 17.43 9.85 -33.23
CA GLY A 192 16.89 9.22 -32.02
C GLY A 192 17.11 10.02 -30.72
N PRO A 193 16.39 9.67 -29.63
CA PRO A 193 16.47 10.36 -28.35
C PRO A 193 17.90 10.30 -27.80
N GLY A 194 18.48 11.46 -27.48
CA GLY A 194 19.83 11.55 -26.94
C GLY A 194 19.91 11.06 -25.50
N ILE A 195 21.14 11.02 -24.96
CA ILE A 195 21.34 10.78 -23.52
C ILE A 195 20.64 11.84 -22.66
N GLY A 196 20.46 13.06 -23.19
CA GLY A 196 19.75 14.18 -22.57
C GLY A 196 18.30 13.82 -22.24
N TYR A 197 17.56 13.24 -23.18
CA TYR A 197 16.20 12.73 -22.97
C TYR A 197 16.12 11.78 -21.77
N TRP A 198 17.02 10.79 -21.68
CA TRP A 198 16.99 9.79 -20.62
C TRP A 198 17.31 10.40 -19.26
N ILE A 199 18.34 11.26 -19.19
CA ILE A 199 18.72 11.96 -17.96
C ILE A 199 17.57 12.86 -17.48
N ALA A 200 17.02 13.69 -18.37
CA ALA A 200 15.92 14.58 -18.04
C ALA A 200 14.66 13.79 -17.63
N SER A 201 14.33 12.73 -18.36
CA SER A 201 13.19 11.85 -18.06
C SER A 201 13.31 11.21 -16.68
N ILE A 202 14.49 10.72 -16.29
CA ILE A 202 14.72 10.14 -14.96
C ILE A 202 14.61 11.22 -13.88
N ALA A 203 15.19 12.41 -14.11
CA ALA A 203 15.10 13.51 -13.17
C ALA A 203 13.64 13.93 -12.91
N PHE A 204 12.84 14.10 -13.97
CA PHE A 204 11.41 14.41 -13.84
C PHE A 204 10.61 13.27 -13.21
N GLU A 205 10.95 12.01 -13.49
CA GLU A 205 10.30 10.85 -12.88
C GLU A 205 10.51 10.83 -11.36
N ILE A 206 11.71 11.18 -10.88
CA ILE A 206 11.98 11.32 -9.45
C ILE A 206 11.14 12.46 -8.85
N VAL A 207 11.16 13.64 -9.48
CA VAL A 207 10.41 14.82 -8.99
C VAL A 207 8.91 14.55 -8.94
N PHE A 208 8.33 14.06 -10.03
CA PHE A 208 6.91 13.74 -10.09
C PHE A 208 6.56 12.56 -9.17
N GLY A 209 7.45 11.58 -9.02
CA GLY A 209 7.30 10.47 -8.07
C GLY A 209 7.19 10.94 -6.61
N ILE A 210 8.00 11.93 -6.22
CA ILE A 210 7.92 12.53 -4.87
C ILE A 210 6.57 13.24 -4.68
N LEU A 211 6.11 14.02 -5.67
CA LEU A 211 4.81 14.71 -5.61
C LEU A 211 3.65 13.70 -5.56
N ALA A 212 3.70 12.69 -6.42
CA ALA A 212 2.80 11.55 -6.46
C ALA A 212 2.69 10.83 -5.11
N SER A 213 3.81 10.62 -4.42
CA SER A 213 3.82 9.97 -3.11
C SER A 213 2.95 10.72 -2.08
N THR A 214 2.91 12.05 -2.15
CA THR A 214 2.07 12.90 -1.27
C THR A 214 0.59 12.56 -1.42
N VAL A 215 0.13 12.35 -2.66
CA VAL A 215 -1.24 11.96 -2.97
C VAL A 215 -1.54 10.56 -2.41
N VAL A 216 -0.67 9.59 -2.69
CA VAL A 216 -0.85 8.20 -2.20
C VAL A 216 -0.90 8.15 -0.68
N MET A 217 -0.02 8.89 0.02
CA MET A 217 0.02 8.91 1.48
C MET A 217 -1.19 9.62 2.09
N TYR A 218 -1.72 10.66 1.45
CA TYR A 218 -2.98 11.28 1.89
C TYR A 218 -4.13 10.27 1.92
N PHE A 219 -4.31 9.51 0.84
CA PHE A 219 -5.35 8.48 0.79
C PHE A 219 -5.06 7.31 1.73
N SER A 220 -3.78 6.94 1.90
CA SER A 220 -3.36 5.94 2.89
C SER A 220 -3.79 6.35 4.30
N ARG A 221 -3.55 7.59 4.72
CA ARG A 221 -3.94 8.07 6.06
C ARG A 221 -5.45 8.11 6.26
N LYS A 222 -6.21 8.60 5.28
CA LYS A 222 -7.68 8.67 5.36
C LYS A 222 -8.30 7.29 5.54
N ARG A 223 -7.70 6.28 4.93
CA ARG A 223 -8.10 4.89 5.05
C ARG A 223 -7.96 4.36 6.47
N GLU A 224 -6.85 4.64 7.15
CA GLU A 224 -6.62 4.16 8.53
C GLU A 224 -7.71 4.65 9.48
N PHE A 225 -8.08 5.94 9.40
CA PHE A 225 -9.19 6.49 10.20
C PHE A 225 -10.53 5.82 9.88
N ARG A 226 -10.77 5.47 8.61
CA ARG A 226 -11.98 4.75 8.20
C ARG A 226 -11.98 3.32 8.74
N ALA A 227 -10.83 2.65 8.74
CA ALA A 227 -10.68 1.30 9.28
C ALA A 227 -10.82 1.28 10.82
N ASP A 228 -10.30 2.27 11.54
CA ASP A 228 -10.50 2.43 12.98
C ASP A 228 -11.98 2.62 13.33
N ALA A 229 -12.66 3.50 12.59
CA ALA A 229 -14.10 3.68 12.71
C ALA A 229 -14.89 2.40 12.39
N GLY A 230 -14.44 1.66 11.37
CA GLY A 230 -15.00 0.36 10.99
C GLY A 230 -14.82 -0.68 12.10
N ALA A 231 -13.64 -0.76 12.71
CA ALA A 231 -13.35 -1.66 13.83
C ALA A 231 -14.28 -1.39 15.02
N ALA A 232 -14.41 -0.12 15.42
CA ALA A 232 -15.32 0.28 16.49
C ALA A 232 -16.78 -0.08 16.17
N SER A 233 -17.20 0.07 14.91
CA SER A 233 -18.57 -0.27 14.47
C SER A 233 -18.81 -1.79 14.46
N LEU A 234 -17.84 -2.59 14.01
CA LEU A 234 -17.92 -4.06 13.98
C LEU A 234 -17.91 -4.66 15.39
N MET A 235 -17.16 -4.05 16.30
CA MET A 235 -17.12 -4.48 17.70
C MET A 235 -18.29 -3.94 18.53
N GLY A 236 -18.90 -2.83 18.11
CA GLY A 236 -19.90 -2.10 18.90
C GLY A 236 -19.30 -1.30 20.06
N ASP A 237 -17.97 -1.24 20.18
CA ASP A 237 -17.22 -0.50 21.19
C ASP A 237 -15.85 -0.12 20.62
N GLY A 238 -15.47 1.15 20.72
CA GLY A 238 -14.18 1.66 20.26
C GLY A 238 -13.03 1.53 21.26
N ARG A 239 -13.34 1.25 22.54
CA ARG A 239 -12.32 1.16 23.61
C ARG A 239 -11.25 0.09 23.37
N PRO A 240 -11.58 -1.13 22.91
CA PRO A 240 -10.56 -2.14 22.63
C PRO A 240 -9.56 -1.71 21.56
N MET A 241 -10.00 -0.93 20.56
CA MET A 241 -9.10 -0.40 19.53
C MET A 241 -8.17 0.69 20.09
N ILE A 242 -8.68 1.55 20.98
CA ILE A 242 -7.85 2.55 21.68
C ILE A 242 -6.77 1.86 22.53
N GLU A 243 -7.15 0.80 23.25
CA GLU A 243 -6.22 0.00 24.06
C GLU A 243 -5.18 -0.72 23.19
N ALA A 244 -5.59 -1.30 22.06
CA ALA A 244 -4.66 -1.93 21.11
C ALA A 244 -3.65 -0.93 20.53
N LEU A 245 -4.10 0.28 20.16
CA LEU A 245 -3.24 1.35 19.66
C LEU A 245 -2.22 1.81 20.73
N ARG A 246 -2.64 1.90 21.99
CA ARG A 246 -1.76 2.19 23.13
C ARG A 246 -0.68 1.13 23.29
N SER A 247 -1.07 -0.15 23.26
CA SER A 247 -0.14 -1.29 23.31
C SER A 247 0.86 -1.27 22.14
N LEU A 248 0.42 -0.98 20.91
CA LEU A 248 1.31 -0.87 19.73
C LEU A 248 2.26 0.32 19.80
N GLY A 249 1.82 1.44 20.37
CA GLY A 249 2.63 2.64 20.52
C GLY A 249 3.63 2.59 21.67
N GLY A 250 3.64 1.50 22.46
CA GLY A 250 4.37 1.45 23.73
C GLY A 250 3.85 2.45 24.77
N LEU A 251 2.69 3.07 24.51
CA LEU A 251 2.03 4.00 25.40
C LEU A 251 1.19 3.16 26.36
N GLN A 252 1.78 2.67 27.44
CA GLN A 252 1.01 2.03 28.49
C GLN A 252 -0.10 2.97 28.98
N ALA A 253 -1.31 2.42 29.11
CA ALA A 253 -2.51 3.15 29.50
C ALA A 253 -2.30 3.76 30.90
N GLY A 254 -1.85 5.00 30.97
CA GLY A 254 -1.56 5.68 32.23
C GLY A 254 -0.59 6.85 32.11
N GLU A 255 0.28 6.87 31.10
CA GLU A 255 1.27 7.95 30.94
C GLU A 255 1.13 8.61 29.57
N LEU A 256 0.64 9.85 29.56
CA LEU A 256 0.91 10.79 28.47
C LEU A 256 2.28 11.41 28.77
N PRO A 257 3.36 11.09 28.03
CA PRO A 257 4.64 11.73 28.26
C PRO A 257 4.53 13.19 27.83
N LYS A 258 4.56 14.11 28.81
CA LYS A 258 4.63 15.57 28.60
C LYS A 258 5.90 16.02 27.87
N GLU A 259 6.79 15.09 27.54
CA GLU A 259 8.11 15.34 26.94
C GLU A 259 8.10 15.34 25.41
N LEU A 260 7.07 14.79 24.76
CA LEU A 260 6.93 14.87 23.29
C LEU A 260 6.46 16.26 22.79
N ALA A 261 6.08 17.16 23.69
CA ALA A 261 5.76 18.55 23.38
C ALA A 261 7.01 19.46 23.33
N ALA A 262 8.19 18.96 23.73
CA ALA A 262 9.37 19.79 23.96
C ALA A 262 10.44 19.77 22.84
N SER A 263 10.29 18.95 21.80
CA SER A 263 11.19 18.98 20.64
C SER A 263 10.59 19.82 19.51
N GLY A 264 10.80 21.14 19.62
CA GLY A 264 10.51 22.13 18.58
C GLY A 264 11.35 21.95 17.31
N ILE A 265 11.23 20.81 16.64
CA ILE A 265 11.83 20.56 15.33
C ILE A 265 10.73 20.83 14.30
N SER A 266 10.93 21.90 13.53
CA SER A 266 10.17 22.25 12.32
C SER A 266 10.33 21.23 11.18
N GLY A 267 10.28 19.94 11.50
CA GLY A 267 10.34 18.77 10.61
C GLY A 267 9.21 17.77 10.84
N GLY A 268 8.43 17.90 11.94
CA GLY A 268 7.31 17.00 12.24
C GLY A 268 6.15 17.09 11.23
N ARG A 269 5.86 18.27 10.69
CA ARG A 269 4.83 18.43 9.65
C ARG A 269 5.24 17.84 8.30
N MET A 270 6.52 17.96 7.91
CA MET A 270 7.01 17.35 6.66
C MET A 270 7.13 15.83 6.80
N MET A 271 7.65 15.30 7.90
CA MET A 271 7.73 13.85 8.13
C MET A 271 6.33 13.22 8.28
N ALA A 272 5.37 13.94 8.86
CA ALA A 272 3.96 13.50 8.89
C ALA A 272 3.30 13.47 7.49
N LEU A 273 3.73 14.33 6.56
CA LEU A 273 3.29 14.24 5.16
C LEU A 273 3.82 12.97 4.49
N PHE A 274 5.03 12.51 4.89
CA PHE A 274 5.70 11.32 4.38
C PHE A 274 5.42 10.00 5.12
N SER A 275 4.60 10.03 6.18
CA SER A 275 4.15 8.80 6.87
C SER A 275 2.92 8.20 6.19
N SER A 276 2.97 6.88 5.92
CA SER A 276 1.85 6.10 5.38
C SER A 276 0.74 5.84 6.40
N HIS A 277 1.05 5.96 7.70
CA HIS A 277 0.09 5.87 8.81
C HIS A 277 0.00 7.20 9.57
N PRO A 278 -1.21 7.62 10.00
CA PRO A 278 -1.35 8.73 10.93
C PRO A 278 -0.70 8.41 12.29
N SER A 279 -0.35 9.44 13.05
CA SER A 279 0.10 9.30 14.44
C SER A 279 -0.93 8.54 15.29
N ILE A 280 -0.46 7.70 16.22
CA ILE A 280 -1.33 6.90 17.11
C ILE A 280 -2.27 7.81 17.90
N GLU A 281 -1.76 8.95 18.38
CA GLU A 281 -2.51 9.95 19.14
C GLU A 281 -3.69 10.49 18.34
N SER A 282 -3.49 10.77 17.05
CA SER A 282 -4.57 11.25 16.17
C SER A 282 -5.66 10.20 15.96
N ARG A 283 -5.27 8.92 15.88
CA ARG A 283 -6.21 7.79 15.73
C ARG A 283 -7.02 7.57 17.01
N ILE A 284 -6.35 7.62 18.16
CA ILE A 284 -6.99 7.55 19.49
C ILE A 284 -7.97 8.71 19.66
N ALA A 285 -7.55 9.95 19.39
CA ALA A 285 -8.43 11.12 19.52
C ALA A 285 -9.68 11.01 18.62
N ALA A 286 -9.53 10.50 17.40
CA ALA A 286 -10.65 10.27 16.50
C ALA A 286 -11.62 9.19 17.04
N LEU A 287 -11.11 8.12 17.65
CA LEU A 287 -11.93 7.08 18.28
C LEU A 287 -12.63 7.58 19.56
N GLU A 288 -11.94 8.30 20.42
CA GLU A 288 -12.50 8.88 21.66
C GLU A 288 -13.65 9.85 21.37
N SER A 289 -13.56 10.61 20.28
CA SER A 289 -14.63 11.51 19.83
C SER A 289 -15.93 10.79 19.44
N ARG A 290 -15.87 9.47 19.16
CA ARG A 290 -17.02 8.64 18.77
C ARG A 290 -17.66 7.88 19.93
N VAL A 291 -16.95 7.74 21.06
CA VAL A 291 -17.42 7.01 22.25
C VAL A 291 -18.26 7.91 23.16
N ARG A 292 -18.24 9.24 22.94
CA ARG A 292 -19.10 10.22 23.59
C ARG A 292 -20.47 10.28 22.92
#